data_AF-A0A7X6P3T4-F1
#
_entry.id   AF-A0A7X6P3T4-F1
#
_cell.length_a   1.000
_cell.length_b   1.000
_cell.length_c   1.000
_cell.angle_alpha   90.00
_cell.angle_beta   90.00
_cell.angle_gamma   90.00
#
_symmetry.space_group_name_H-M   'P 1'
#
loop_
_entity.id
_entity.type
_entity.pdbx_description
1 polymer ?
#
loop_
_entity_poly.entity_id
_entity_poly.type
_entity_poly.pdbx_seq_one_letter_code
_entity_poly.pdbx_strand_id
1 'polypeptide(L)' 'MSEGATVDDALADLVVSLREYAEDWDVRLQHADNHRGNGALVQLIKLSSDGELLDWFERGGE' A
#
# COMPACT_ATOMS: atom_id res chain seq x y z
N MET A 1 -10.94 20.63 5.56
CA MET A 1 -11.62 20.02 4.41
C MET A 1 -10.96 18.65 4.26
N SER A 2 -11.63 17.59 4.70
CA SER A 2 -11.18 16.22 4.43
C SER A 2 -11.92 15.83 3.17
N GLU A 3 -11.25 15.92 2.03
CA GLU A 3 -11.78 15.37 0.79
C GLU A 3 -11.56 13.86 0.90
N GLY A 4 -12.65 13.12 1.15
CA GLY A 4 -12.65 11.69 1.45
C GLY A 4 -13.77 11.33 2.42
N ALA A 5 -15.00 11.25 1.92
CA ALA A 5 -16.20 11.04 2.73
C ALA A 5 -16.70 9.58 2.74
N THR A 6 -15.99 8.65 2.10
CA THR A 6 -16.34 7.22 2.04
C THR A 6 -15.14 6.34 2.33
N VAL A 7 -15.40 5.07 2.68
CA VAL A 7 -14.37 4.05 2.88
C VAL A 7 -13.60 3.81 1.59
N ASP A 8 -14.29 3.80 0.45
CA ASP A 8 -13.67 3.60 -0.87
C ASP A 8 -12.63 4.68 -1.20
N ASP A 9 -12.93 5.94 -0.86
CA ASP A 9 -12.02 7.07 -1.09
C ASP A 9 -10.78 6.95 -0.20
N ALA A 10 -10.97 6.55 1.06
CA ALA A 10 -9.86 6.28 1.99
C ALA A 10 -9.01 5.07 1.55
N LEU A 11 -9.61 4.04 0.97
CA LEU A 11 -8.88 2.89 0.42
C LEU A 11 -8.09 3.27 -0.83
N ALA A 12 -8.64 4.12 -1.70
CA ALA A 12 -7.93 4.65 -2.85
C ALA A 12 -6.70 5.49 -2.43
N ASP A 13 -6.85 6.36 -1.44
CA ASP A 13 -5.74 7.17 -0.89
C ASP A 13 -4.67 6.28 -0.21
N LEU A 14 -5.10 5.23 0.50
CA LEU A 14 -4.20 4.24 1.05
C LEU A 14 -3.39 3.52 -0.04
N VAL A 15 -4.03 3.12 -1.15
CA VAL A 15 -3.32 2.48 -2.27
C VAL A 15 -2.25 3.41 -2.84
N VAL A 16 -2.56 4.70 -3.04
CA VAL A 16 -1.57 5.69 -3.48
C VAL A 16 -0.40 5.77 -2.49
N SER A 17 -0.67 5.88 -1.19
CA SER A 17 0.37 5.91 -0.16
C SER A 17 1.25 4.65 -0.15
N LEU A 18 0.66 3.48 -0.44
CA LEU A 18 1.40 2.22 -0.53
C LEU A 18 2.27 2.14 -1.78
N ARG A 19 1.88 2.79 -2.89
CA ARG A 19 2.73 2.92 -4.08
C ARG A 19 3.96 3.73 -3.77
N GLU A 20 3.79 4.90 -3.17
CA GLU A 20 4.89 5.77 -2.76
C GLU A 20 5.82 5.05 -1.78
N TYR A 21 5.26 4.30 -0.82
CA TYR A 21 6.02 3.46 0.10
C TYR A 21 6.85 2.39 -0.63
N ALA A 22 6.30 1.74 -1.65
CA ALA A 22 7.00 0.73 -2.44
C ALA A 22 8.11 1.33 -3.31
N GLU A 23 7.96 2.57 -3.77
CA GLU A 23 9.02 3.31 -4.47
C GLU A 23 10.15 3.69 -3.50
N ASP A 24 9.81 4.23 -2.32
CA ASP A 24 10.76 4.55 -1.27
C ASP A 24 11.50 3.31 -0.73
N TRP A 25 10.90 2.13 -0.84
CA TRP A 25 11.49 0.88 -0.39
C TRP A 25 12.82 0.57 -1.09
N ASP A 26 12.85 0.68 -2.42
CA ASP A 26 14.04 0.38 -3.22
C ASP A 26 15.17 1.40 -2.99
N VAL A 27 14.80 2.62 -2.61
CA VAL A 27 15.74 3.71 -2.39
C VAL A 27 16.36 3.66 -0.98
N ARG A 28 15.54 3.42 0.06
CA ARG A 28 15.98 3.60 1.44
C ARG A 28 15.33 2.67 2.47
N LEU A 29 14.05 2.30 2.33
CA LEU A 29 13.35 1.65 3.46
C LEU A 29 13.75 0.19 3.66
N GLN A 30 14.23 -0.50 2.63
CA GLN A 30 14.72 -1.88 2.77
C GLN A 30 15.89 -2.04 3.76
N HIS A 31 16.60 -0.94 4.06
CA HIS A 31 17.74 -0.92 4.97
C HIS A 31 17.39 -0.47 6.40
N ALA A 32 16.16 -0.01 6.63
CA ALA A 32 15.73 0.52 7.91
C ALA A 32 15.15 -0.58 8.79
N ASP A 33 15.66 -0.73 10.02
CA ASP A 33 15.30 -1.82 10.92
C ASP A 33 13.79 -1.87 11.25
N ASN A 34 13.13 -0.71 11.34
CA ASN A 34 11.70 -0.60 11.59
C ASN A 34 10.82 -1.02 10.39
N HIS A 35 11.42 -1.35 9.24
CA HIS A 35 10.73 -1.75 8.01
C HIS A 35 11.08 -3.17 7.55
N ARG A 36 12.02 -3.85 8.21
CA ARG A 36 12.58 -5.15 7.79
C ARG A 36 11.53 -6.26 7.55
N GLY A 37 10.39 -6.21 8.23
CA GLY A 37 9.30 -7.18 8.09
C GLY A 37 8.37 -6.95 6.88
N ASN A 38 8.47 -5.81 6.20
CA ASN A 38 7.48 -5.39 5.21
C ASN A 38 7.79 -5.89 3.80
N GLY A 39 8.86 -6.66 3.60
CA GLY A 39 9.28 -7.11 2.26
C GLY A 39 8.18 -7.84 1.49
N ALA A 40 7.41 -8.72 2.15
CA ALA A 40 6.31 -9.44 1.51
C ALA A 40 5.17 -8.49 1.08
N LEU A 41 4.84 -7.49 1.90
CA LEU A 41 3.86 -6.46 1.58
C LEU A 41 4.31 -5.63 0.37
N VAL A 42 5.58 -5.21 0.34
CA VAL A 42 6.11 -4.44 -0.80
C VAL A 42 6.06 -5.25 -2.09
N GLN A 43 6.36 -6.54 -2.04
CA GLN A 43 6.23 -7.41 -3.21
C GLN A 43 4.77 -7.54 -3.66
N LEU A 44 3.82 -7.71 -2.74
CA LEU A 44 2.38 -7.72 -3.06
C LEU A 44 1.97 -6.43 -3.77
N ILE A 45 2.37 -5.27 -3.22
CA ILE A 45 2.08 -3.96 -3.81
C ILE A 45 2.64 -3.91 -5.22
N LYS A 46 3.94 -4.15 -5.42
CA LYS A 46 4.59 -4.05 -6.73
C LYS A 46 4.03 -4.99 -7.80
N LEU A 47 3.53 -6.16 -7.39
CA LEU A 47 3.00 -7.18 -8.32
C LEU A 47 1.52 -7.02 -8.64
N SER A 48 0.79 -6.20 -7.87
CA SER A 48 -0.65 -5.99 -8.04
C SER A 48 -0.92 -4.65 -8.72
N SER A 49 -2.01 -4.56 -9.47
CA SER A 49 -2.61 -3.30 -9.91
C SER A 49 -3.37 -2.61 -8.77
N ASP A 50 -3.71 -1.33 -8.93
CA ASP A 50 -4.47 -0.59 -7.90
C ASP A 50 -5.84 -1.20 -7.65
N GLY A 51 -6.51 -1.68 -8.71
CA GLY A 51 -7.79 -2.38 -8.59
C GLY A 51 -7.68 -3.70 -7.84
N GLU A 52 -6.61 -4.47 -8.04
CA GLU A 52 -6.36 -5.72 -7.30
C GLU A 52 -6.06 -5.46 -5.82
N LEU A 53 -5.37 -4.36 -5.49
CA LEU A 53 -5.13 -3.97 -4.10
C LEU A 53 -6.41 -3.50 -3.41
N LEU A 54 -7.24 -2.70 -4.09
CA LEU A 54 -8.54 -2.28 -3.56
C LEU A 54 -9.44 -3.49 -3.27
N ASP A 55 -9.58 -4.40 -4.24
CA ASP A 55 -10.35 -5.63 -4.09
C ASP A 55 -9.82 -6.51 -2.93
N TRP A 56 -8.50 -6.58 -2.75
CA TRP A 56 -7.88 -7.29 -1.64
C TRP A 56 -8.23 -6.68 -0.27
N PHE A 57 -8.23 -5.35 -0.16
CA PHE A 57 -8.63 -4.65 1.07
C PHE A 57 -10.11 -4.84 1.41
N GLU A 58 -10.98 -4.80 0.40
CA GLU A 58 -12.42 -5.03 0.57
C GLU A 58 -12.75 -6.46 1.05
N ARG A 59 -11.91 -7.43 0.68
CA ARG A 59 -12.07 -8.85 1.06
C ARG A 59 -11.46 -9.22 2.40
N GLY A 60 -10.80 -8.27 3.08
CA GLY A 60 -10.27 -8.49 4.43
C GLY A 60 -8.85 -9.06 4.50
N GLY A 61 -8.15 -9.17 3.37
CA GLY A 61 -6.71 -9.42 3.35
C GLY A 61 -6.22 -10.81 3.77
N GLU A 62 -7.04 -11.86 3.62
CA GLU A 62 -6.70 -13.26 3.93
C GLU A 62 -7.11 -14.24 2.82
#